data_AF-A0A7X0B101-F1
#
_entry.id   AF-A0A7X0B101-F1
#
_cell.length_a   1.000
_cell.length_b   1.000
_cell.length_c   1.000
_cell.angle_alpha   90.00
_cell.angle_beta   90.00
_cell.angle_gamma   90.00
#
_symmetry.space_group_name_H-M   'P 1'
#
loop_
_entity.id
_entity.type
_entity.pdbx_description
1 polymer ?
#
loop_
_entity_poly.entity_id
_entity_poly.type
_entity_poly.pdbx_seq_one_letter_code
_entity_poly.pdbx_strand_id
1 'polypeptide(L)'
;MNTLETGLAIARGLHLASALAAWGLPAFAILVLKEPDGPSRAALIGTLRRWTRGAALAALAAGLLWFATQAAVFVGDGSAAAILGAAGPTVATRYGHVLVPRLALLAGAVAFSGRLPIRALAAVLGLSLALHAGVGHVAVSFDAASLPGLVAEVLHLLAAGAWLGGMVGLLLATRHPTLAATLAVRFSPLGVTCVTLLAATALLNGVGLIGSLAGLLGTTYGHLAIAKAVLFALMLACAALNRWRVAPGLARGAVSLGALRFSVLVELTLGAMVVALAAWLASIVPGAHDQPLWPFARKLSGEILSDPDYGGMAWRALGFTTLGIMSLIGVAFPPGKGAWRRLSWKRRALEAVFAAGFLWWGVPDLDLLTVQAFPTSFWSSPTGFTAASVAQGAALFPGHCARCHGSGGAGDGPDAAKLSIPPADLTAHHLLDHSEGDIFWWLTHGMPDPDGKPVMPAFASQLTEDDRWALIDYIHTLNSGTTVAEAKGVWTWGMPAPELDLNCPVGPLARAGSLADLAGHPLLLAIGYGEMPTGALAAIQATPVVPVMVSTNPDQAPPATACGSSTPEAAVAYHTIGGAADGPLLVLVDSRGALRRVWQGPFPATPEAVADLAAQAADAERHPFASGGGGHHHH
;
A
#
# COMPACT_ATOMS: atom_id res chain seq x y z
N MET A 1 11.43 10.14 12.28
CA MET A 1 12.64 9.30 12.22
C MET A 1 13.63 9.76 13.27
N ASN A 2 14.25 8.81 13.97
CA ASN A 2 15.33 9.12 14.92
C ASN A 2 16.69 9.29 14.18
N THR A 3 17.74 9.61 14.93
CA THR A 3 19.10 9.84 14.37
C THR A 3 19.68 8.58 13.72
N LEU A 4 19.41 7.39 14.27
CA LEU A 4 19.89 6.11 13.74
C LEU A 4 19.24 5.79 12.39
N GLU A 5 17.93 5.95 12.28
CA GLU A 5 17.16 5.74 11.03
C GLU A 5 17.60 6.71 9.92
N THR A 6 17.92 7.95 10.30
CA THR A 6 18.45 8.94 9.34
C THR A 6 19.83 8.50 8.84
N GLY A 7 20.71 8.03 9.73
CA GLY A 7 22.01 7.47 9.37
C GLY A 7 21.89 6.24 8.45
N LEU A 8 20.90 5.37 8.73
CA LEU A 8 20.58 4.22 7.91
C LEU A 8 20.19 4.61 6.48
N ALA A 9 19.27 5.57 6.32
CA ALA A 9 18.81 6.06 5.02
C ALA A 9 19.97 6.67 4.20
N ILE A 10 20.86 7.44 4.85
CA ILE A 10 22.04 8.03 4.21
C ILE A 10 23.02 6.95 3.74
N ALA A 11 23.36 5.99 4.60
CA ALA A 11 24.29 4.90 4.27
C ALA A 11 23.76 4.06 3.10
N ARG A 12 22.46 3.74 3.11
CA ARG A 12 21.77 3.07 2.01
C ARG A 12 21.84 3.88 0.71
N GLY A 13 21.57 5.19 0.77
CA GLY A 13 21.63 6.07 -0.39
C GLY A 13 23.03 6.15 -1.01
N LEU A 14 24.07 6.29 -0.20
CA LEU A 14 25.47 6.28 -0.65
C LEU A 14 25.85 4.95 -1.31
N HIS A 15 25.43 3.82 -0.72
CA HIS A 15 25.66 2.50 -1.28
C HIS A 15 24.97 2.34 -2.62
N LEU A 16 23.70 2.72 -2.73
CA LEU A 16 22.92 2.62 -3.96
C LEU A 16 23.49 3.53 -5.06
N ALA A 17 23.77 4.80 -4.78
CA ALA A 17 24.35 5.73 -5.75
C ALA A 17 25.70 5.22 -6.30
N SER A 18 26.56 4.70 -5.41
CA SER A 18 27.86 4.15 -5.80
C SER A 18 27.72 2.86 -6.61
N ALA A 19 26.76 2.00 -6.28
CA ALA A 19 26.48 0.76 -7.02
C ALA A 19 25.93 1.03 -8.43
N LEU A 20 25.03 2.01 -8.57
CA LEU A 20 24.51 2.47 -9.87
C LEU A 20 25.64 2.96 -10.77
N ALA A 21 26.57 3.77 -10.24
CA ALA A 21 27.74 4.23 -10.96
C ALA A 21 28.71 3.07 -11.31
N ALA A 22 28.97 2.17 -10.36
CA ALA A 22 29.86 1.03 -10.54
C ALA A 22 29.39 0.13 -11.70
N TRP A 23 28.10 -0.15 -11.81
CA TRP A 23 27.57 -0.95 -12.91
C TRP A 23 27.35 -0.15 -14.20
N GLY A 24 26.92 1.10 -14.12
CA GLY A 24 26.61 1.91 -15.31
C GLY A 24 27.83 2.28 -16.15
N LEU A 25 29.01 2.45 -15.55
CA LEU A 25 30.26 2.75 -16.28
C LEU A 25 30.70 1.65 -17.26
N PRO A 26 30.81 0.37 -16.87
CA PRO A 26 31.12 -0.70 -17.82
C PRO A 26 29.94 -1.00 -18.75
N ALA A 27 28.68 -0.79 -18.33
CA ALA A 27 27.52 -0.87 -19.22
C ALA A 27 27.59 0.18 -20.34
N PHE A 28 27.97 1.42 -20.04
CA PHE A 28 28.21 2.48 -21.03
C PHE A 28 29.28 2.07 -22.06
N ALA A 29 30.38 1.47 -21.61
CA ALA A 29 31.43 0.99 -22.50
C ALA A 29 30.94 -0.10 -23.47
N ILE A 30 29.98 -0.93 -23.06
CA ILE A 30 29.44 -2.03 -23.87
C ILE A 30 28.34 -1.54 -24.80
N LEU A 31 27.42 -0.70 -24.31
CA LEU A 31 26.20 -0.31 -25.01
C LEU A 31 26.41 0.90 -25.92
N VAL A 32 27.30 1.84 -25.55
CA VAL A 32 27.45 3.15 -26.20
C VAL A 32 28.78 3.29 -26.93
N LEU A 33 29.89 2.85 -26.32
CA LEU A 33 31.24 2.97 -26.88
C LEU A 33 31.52 1.90 -27.97
N LYS A 34 30.88 2.07 -29.13
CA LYS A 34 31.04 1.22 -30.32
C LYS A 34 32.06 1.77 -31.34
N GLU A 35 32.90 2.72 -30.95
CA GLU A 35 33.94 3.27 -31.82
C GLU A 35 35.00 2.22 -32.21
N PRO A 36 35.62 2.34 -33.40
CA PRO A 36 36.76 1.51 -33.79
C PRO A 36 37.91 1.61 -32.79
N ASP A 37 38.77 0.59 -32.75
CA ASP A 37 39.95 0.61 -31.89
C ASP A 37 40.89 1.76 -32.26
N GLY A 38 41.27 2.53 -31.24
CA GLY A 38 42.10 3.72 -31.39
C GLY A 38 42.54 4.27 -30.04
N PRO A 39 43.53 5.18 -30.01
CA PRO A 39 44.16 5.65 -28.78
C PRO A 39 43.18 6.36 -27.84
N SER A 40 42.27 7.17 -28.39
CA SER A 40 41.24 7.86 -27.59
C SER A 40 40.23 6.90 -26.96
N ARG A 41 39.86 5.83 -27.67
CA ARG A 41 38.98 4.77 -27.16
C ARG A 41 39.67 3.99 -26.03
N ALA A 42 40.92 3.59 -26.23
CA ALA A 42 41.71 2.88 -25.23
C ALA A 42 41.89 3.72 -23.95
N ALA A 43 42.19 5.01 -24.09
CA ALA A 43 42.31 5.95 -22.98
C ALA A 43 41.00 6.12 -22.20
N LEU A 44 39.86 6.22 -22.90
CA LEU A 44 38.54 6.30 -22.28
C LEU A 44 38.22 4.99 -21.53
N ILE A 45 38.44 3.82 -22.13
CA ILE A 45 38.22 2.51 -21.47
C ILE A 45 39.07 2.39 -20.20
N GLY A 46 40.35 2.78 -20.24
CA GLY A 46 41.21 2.80 -19.06
C GLY A 46 40.67 3.72 -17.96
N THR A 47 40.14 4.88 -18.34
CA THR A 47 39.50 5.81 -17.40
C THR A 47 38.22 5.24 -16.81
N LEU A 48 37.32 4.69 -17.63
CA LEU A 48 36.08 4.04 -17.18
C LEU A 48 36.39 2.91 -16.19
N ARG A 49 37.40 2.09 -16.44
CA ARG A 49 37.84 1.02 -15.53
C ARG A 49 38.31 1.53 -14.18
N ARG A 50 39.13 2.59 -14.16
CA ARG A 50 39.60 3.21 -12.91
C ARG A 50 38.42 3.75 -12.08
N TRP A 51 37.50 4.46 -12.72
CA TRP A 51 36.30 4.98 -12.06
C TRP A 51 35.34 3.87 -11.63
N THR A 52 35.22 2.79 -12.40
CA THR A 52 34.43 1.60 -12.03
C THR A 52 34.98 0.97 -10.75
N ARG A 53 36.31 0.80 -10.65
CA ARG A 53 36.96 0.26 -9.44
C ARG A 53 36.73 1.19 -8.24
N GLY A 54 36.86 2.50 -8.43
CA GLY A 54 36.60 3.50 -7.39
C GLY A 54 35.16 3.47 -6.89
N ALA A 55 34.19 3.44 -7.81
CA ALA A 55 32.77 3.36 -7.49
C ALA A 55 32.41 2.03 -6.80
N ALA A 56 32.99 0.90 -7.22
CA ALA A 56 32.80 -0.40 -6.57
C ALA A 56 33.39 -0.42 -5.15
N LEU A 57 34.54 0.22 -4.92
CA LEU A 57 35.14 0.37 -3.59
C LEU A 57 34.27 1.27 -2.69
N ALA A 58 33.77 2.39 -3.23
CA ALA A 58 32.83 3.26 -2.51
C ALA A 58 31.53 2.53 -2.16
N ALA A 59 30.99 1.74 -3.09
CA ALA A 59 29.81 0.90 -2.84
C ALA A 59 30.07 -0.16 -1.77
N LEU A 60 31.25 -0.79 -1.76
CA LEU A 60 31.64 -1.75 -0.73
C LEU A 60 31.73 -1.09 0.65
N ALA A 61 32.43 0.04 0.76
CA ALA A 61 32.57 0.78 2.01
C ALA A 61 31.22 1.29 2.54
N ALA A 62 30.41 1.91 1.68
CA ALA A 62 29.06 2.35 2.04
C ALA A 62 28.13 1.18 2.37
N GLY A 63 28.33 0.00 1.77
CA GLY A 63 27.59 -1.21 2.08
C GLY A 63 27.94 -1.79 3.47
N LEU A 64 29.21 -1.72 3.88
CA LEU A 64 29.62 -2.06 5.25
C LEU A 64 29.06 -1.07 6.27
N LEU A 65 29.05 0.23 5.94
CA LEU A 65 28.40 1.25 6.77
C LEU A 65 26.89 1.02 6.87
N TRP A 66 26.24 0.65 5.76
CA TRP A 66 24.83 0.29 5.75
C TRP A 66 24.56 -0.92 6.65
N PHE A 67 25.38 -1.95 6.59
CA PHE A 67 25.27 -3.11 7.48
C PHE A 67 25.37 -2.70 8.95
N ALA A 68 26.36 -1.88 9.32
CA ALA A 68 26.56 -1.42 10.70
C ALA A 68 25.39 -0.56 11.20
N THR A 69 24.88 0.35 10.37
CA THR A 69 23.71 1.19 10.72
C THR A 69 22.42 0.39 10.82
N GLN A 70 22.25 -0.67 10.00
CA GLN A 70 21.11 -1.59 10.12
C GLN A 70 21.15 -2.37 11.43
N ALA A 71 22.32 -2.88 11.82
CA ALA A 71 22.52 -3.56 13.09
C ALA A 71 22.26 -2.62 14.29
N ALA A 72 22.68 -1.35 14.20
CA ALA A 72 22.40 -0.34 15.23
C ALA A 72 20.90 -0.08 15.40
N VAL A 73 20.16 0.07 14.29
CA VAL A 73 18.69 0.24 14.33
C VAL A 73 17.99 -0.99 14.90
N PHE A 74 18.47 -2.19 14.57
CA PHE A 74 17.90 -3.44 15.08
C PHE A 74 18.01 -3.56 16.62
N VAL A 75 19.12 -3.12 17.21
CA VAL A 75 19.34 -3.16 18.68
C VAL A 75 18.86 -1.88 19.38
N GLY A 76 18.63 -0.80 18.64
CA GLY A 76 18.32 0.51 19.21
C GLY A 76 19.51 1.21 19.86
N ASP A 77 20.75 0.75 19.62
CA ASP A 77 21.99 1.31 20.17
C ASP A 77 23.05 1.45 19.06
N GLY A 78 23.63 2.65 18.95
CA GLY A 78 24.69 3.00 18.00
C GLY A 78 26.12 2.71 18.49
N SER A 79 26.30 2.14 19.69
CA SER A 79 27.61 1.81 20.23
C SER A 79 28.30 0.69 19.43
N ALA A 80 29.63 0.77 19.29
CA ALA A 80 30.39 -0.23 18.54
C ALA A 80 30.26 -1.65 19.11
N ALA A 81 30.15 -1.77 20.45
CA ALA A 81 29.94 -3.05 21.11
C ALA A 81 28.56 -3.66 20.78
N ALA A 82 27.50 -2.86 20.81
CA ALA A 82 26.15 -3.31 20.43
C ALA A 82 26.09 -3.77 18.97
N ILE A 83 26.66 -2.98 18.05
CA ILE A 83 26.72 -3.31 16.62
C ILE A 83 27.47 -4.62 16.38
N LEU A 84 28.62 -4.82 17.04
CA LEU A 84 29.38 -6.07 16.93
C LEU A 84 28.61 -7.27 17.49
N GLY A 85 27.92 -7.10 18.61
CA GLY A 85 27.05 -8.12 19.20
C GLY A 85 25.88 -8.50 18.29
N ALA A 86 25.30 -7.54 17.57
CA ALA A 86 24.19 -7.76 16.65
C ALA A 86 24.61 -8.26 15.26
N ALA A 87 25.91 -8.32 14.94
CA ALA A 87 26.38 -8.67 13.60
C ALA A 87 25.91 -10.07 13.17
N GLY A 88 26.02 -11.07 14.05
CA GLY A 88 25.56 -12.44 13.80
C GLY A 88 24.05 -12.51 13.51
N PRO A 89 23.19 -12.03 14.43
CA PRO A 89 21.76 -11.95 14.21
C PRO A 89 21.39 -11.17 12.93
N THR A 90 22.06 -10.06 12.65
CA THR A 90 21.82 -9.25 11.44
C THR A 90 22.14 -10.03 10.16
N VAL A 91 23.23 -10.83 10.14
CA VAL A 91 23.55 -11.71 9.00
C VAL A 91 22.51 -12.81 8.81
N ALA A 92 21.97 -13.35 9.90
CA ALA A 92 20.93 -14.39 9.87
C ALA A 92 19.57 -13.88 9.41
N THR A 93 19.36 -12.55 9.37
CA THR A 93 18.17 -11.98 8.75
C THR A 93 18.21 -12.13 7.24
N ARG A 94 17.03 -12.02 6.63
CA ARG A 94 16.90 -11.92 5.17
C ARG A 94 17.75 -10.81 4.56
N TYR A 95 17.80 -9.65 5.22
CA TYR A 95 18.65 -8.53 4.81
C TYR A 95 20.11 -8.98 4.68
N GLY A 96 20.62 -9.70 5.69
CA GLY A 96 21.97 -10.27 5.72
C GLY A 96 22.23 -11.25 4.57
N HIS A 97 21.29 -12.17 4.34
CA HIS A 97 21.37 -13.15 3.24
C HIS A 97 21.47 -12.53 1.85
N VAL A 98 20.91 -11.33 1.64
CA VAL A 98 21.03 -10.61 0.37
C VAL A 98 22.25 -9.69 0.34
N LEU A 99 22.55 -8.99 1.43
CA LEU A 99 23.65 -8.02 1.46
C LEU A 99 25.03 -8.69 1.40
N VAL A 100 25.25 -9.79 2.14
CA VAL A 100 26.57 -10.43 2.23
C VAL A 100 27.07 -10.91 0.85
N PRO A 101 26.28 -11.65 0.04
CA PRO A 101 26.69 -11.99 -1.33
C PRO A 101 26.99 -10.77 -2.19
N ARG A 102 26.23 -9.67 -2.04
CA ARG A 102 26.46 -8.42 -2.79
C ARG A 102 27.80 -7.78 -2.43
N LEU A 103 28.15 -7.73 -1.14
CA LEU A 103 29.45 -7.24 -0.69
C LEU A 103 30.59 -8.13 -1.20
N ALA A 104 30.40 -9.45 -1.23
CA ALA A 104 31.37 -10.38 -1.81
C ALA A 104 31.59 -10.15 -3.31
N LEU A 105 30.50 -9.94 -4.08
CA LEU A 105 30.58 -9.60 -5.50
C LEU A 105 31.30 -8.27 -5.74
N LEU A 106 31.04 -7.25 -4.91
CA LEU A 106 31.72 -5.95 -4.98
C LEU A 106 33.21 -6.08 -4.64
N ALA A 107 33.56 -6.80 -3.58
CA ALA A 107 34.94 -7.06 -3.20
C ALA A 107 35.70 -7.82 -4.31
N GLY A 108 35.09 -8.85 -4.90
CA GLY A 108 35.62 -9.56 -6.06
C GLY A 108 35.81 -8.65 -7.26
N ALA A 109 34.82 -7.82 -7.60
CA ALA A 109 34.93 -6.84 -8.68
C ALA A 109 36.08 -5.86 -8.46
N VAL A 110 36.31 -5.39 -7.24
CA VAL A 110 37.44 -4.51 -6.90
C VAL A 110 38.77 -5.24 -7.06
N ALA A 111 38.91 -6.44 -6.47
CA ALA A 111 40.13 -7.23 -6.46
C ALA A 111 40.57 -7.66 -7.87
N PHE A 112 39.62 -8.05 -8.72
CA PHE A 112 39.88 -8.57 -10.06
C PHE A 112 39.58 -7.55 -11.17
N SER A 113 39.28 -6.30 -10.83
CA SER A 113 38.94 -5.23 -11.78
C SER A 113 39.95 -5.14 -12.93
N GLY A 114 41.26 -5.22 -12.66
CA GLY A 114 42.31 -5.15 -13.69
C GLY A 114 42.45 -6.39 -14.57
N ARG A 115 41.94 -7.54 -14.14
CA ARG A 115 42.09 -8.84 -14.83
C ARG A 115 40.85 -9.27 -15.61
N LEU A 116 39.66 -8.95 -15.10
CA LEU A 116 38.39 -9.33 -15.74
C LEU A 116 38.16 -8.51 -17.02
N PRO A 117 37.64 -9.11 -18.11
CA PRO A 117 37.17 -8.33 -19.25
C PRO A 117 36.00 -7.43 -18.82
N ILE A 118 35.82 -6.29 -19.50
CA ILE A 118 34.81 -5.29 -19.10
C ILE A 118 33.37 -5.84 -19.09
N ARG A 119 33.08 -6.84 -19.95
CA ARG A 119 31.81 -7.58 -19.96
C ARG A 119 31.59 -8.41 -18.70
N ALA A 120 32.61 -9.13 -18.24
CA ALA A 120 32.53 -9.89 -17.00
C ALA A 120 32.39 -8.96 -15.79
N LEU A 121 33.12 -7.83 -15.79
CA LEU A 121 32.98 -6.80 -14.75
C LEU A 121 31.55 -6.22 -14.72
N ALA A 122 30.96 -5.93 -15.88
CA ALA A 122 29.57 -5.48 -15.99
C ALA A 122 28.59 -6.54 -15.48
N ALA A 123 28.80 -7.83 -15.79
CA ALA A 123 27.92 -8.90 -15.34
C ALA A 123 27.95 -9.07 -13.80
N VAL A 124 29.15 -9.09 -13.20
CA VAL A 124 29.31 -9.21 -11.73
C VAL A 124 28.68 -8.03 -11.00
N LEU A 125 28.94 -6.80 -11.45
CA LEU A 125 28.38 -5.60 -10.83
C LEU A 125 26.86 -5.50 -11.08
N GLY A 126 26.39 -5.97 -12.24
CA GLY A 126 24.96 -6.01 -12.59
C GLY A 126 24.21 -7.01 -11.73
N LEU A 127 24.80 -8.19 -11.47
CA LEU A 127 24.25 -9.18 -10.55
C LEU A 127 24.19 -8.62 -9.12
N SER A 128 25.24 -7.95 -8.65
CA SER A 128 25.23 -7.29 -7.34
C SER A 128 24.14 -6.22 -7.23
N LEU A 129 23.91 -5.44 -8.29
CA LEU A 129 22.84 -4.44 -8.35
C LEU A 129 21.45 -5.09 -8.42
N ALA A 130 21.26 -6.12 -9.22
CA ALA A 130 19.99 -6.85 -9.34
C ALA A 130 19.56 -7.48 -8.00
N LEU A 131 20.50 -8.09 -7.26
CA LEU A 131 20.24 -8.65 -5.95
C LEU A 131 19.75 -7.61 -4.93
N HIS A 132 20.01 -6.31 -5.15
CA HIS A 132 19.51 -5.25 -4.26
C HIS A 132 17.97 -5.22 -4.17
N ALA A 133 17.27 -5.67 -5.22
CA ALA A 133 15.81 -5.77 -5.23
C ALA A 133 15.27 -6.66 -4.09
N GLY A 134 16.05 -7.64 -3.62
CA GLY A 134 15.69 -8.53 -2.51
C GLY A 134 15.67 -7.88 -1.11
N VAL A 135 16.03 -6.59 -1.01
CA VAL A 135 16.04 -5.81 0.24
C VAL A 135 14.94 -4.71 0.25
N GLY A 136 14.14 -4.62 -0.81
CA GLY A 136 13.05 -3.64 -0.92
C GLY A 136 11.74 -4.10 -0.27
N HIS A 137 10.81 -3.16 -0.05
CA HIS A 137 9.45 -3.45 0.43
C HIS A 137 8.68 -4.38 -0.51
N VAL A 138 8.99 -4.38 -1.80
CA VAL A 138 8.33 -5.26 -2.79
C VAL A 138 8.67 -6.73 -2.58
N ALA A 139 9.74 -7.00 -1.83
CA ALA A 139 10.21 -8.36 -1.67
C ALA A 139 9.50 -9.11 -0.54
N VAL A 140 8.50 -8.59 0.20
CA VAL A 140 8.00 -9.19 1.48
C VAL A 140 7.91 -10.73 1.47
N SER A 141 7.31 -11.33 0.45
CA SER A 141 7.27 -12.79 0.18
C SER A 141 7.98 -13.16 -1.13
N PHE A 142 8.48 -14.40 -1.24
CA PHE A 142 8.99 -14.98 -2.51
C PHE A 142 7.95 -15.97 -3.09
N ASP A 143 6.73 -15.49 -3.30
CA ASP A 143 5.66 -16.25 -3.92
C ASP A 143 5.45 -15.82 -5.38
N ALA A 144 4.54 -16.52 -6.08
CA ALA A 144 4.21 -16.18 -7.46
C ALA A 144 3.55 -14.80 -7.60
N ALA A 145 2.92 -14.28 -6.55
CA ALA A 145 2.20 -13.01 -6.57
C ALA A 145 3.15 -11.80 -6.49
N SER A 146 4.27 -11.92 -5.76
CA SER A 146 5.28 -10.84 -5.64
C SER A 146 6.28 -10.80 -6.79
N LEU A 147 6.37 -11.87 -7.60
CA LEU A 147 7.34 -11.99 -8.69
C LEU A 147 7.33 -10.82 -9.70
N PRO A 148 6.18 -10.32 -10.18
CA PRO A 148 6.15 -9.18 -11.11
C PRO A 148 6.80 -7.92 -10.53
N GLY A 149 6.52 -7.64 -9.25
CA GLY A 149 7.11 -6.49 -8.54
C GLY A 149 8.62 -6.64 -8.36
N LEU A 150 9.10 -7.85 -8.02
CA LEU A 150 10.53 -8.13 -7.89
C LEU A 150 11.26 -7.94 -9.23
N VAL A 151 10.70 -8.47 -10.32
CA VAL A 151 11.26 -8.30 -11.68
C VAL A 151 11.27 -6.82 -12.06
N ALA A 152 10.19 -6.09 -11.78
CA ALA A 152 10.12 -4.66 -12.04
C ALA A 152 11.19 -3.89 -11.26
N GLU A 153 11.46 -4.24 -10.00
CA GLU A 153 12.51 -3.61 -9.19
C GLU A 153 13.92 -3.89 -9.74
N VAL A 154 14.21 -5.14 -10.14
CA VAL A 154 15.48 -5.47 -10.81
C VAL A 154 15.67 -4.65 -12.08
N LEU A 155 14.63 -4.60 -12.91
CA LEU A 155 14.64 -3.82 -14.15
C LEU A 155 14.76 -2.32 -13.88
N HIS A 156 14.13 -1.81 -12.82
CA HIS A 156 14.22 -0.40 -12.40
C HIS A 156 15.65 -0.03 -12.02
N LEU A 157 16.30 -0.84 -11.18
CA LEU A 157 17.67 -0.60 -10.72
C LEU A 157 18.69 -0.68 -11.87
N LEU A 158 18.55 -1.65 -12.76
CA LEU A 158 19.37 -1.75 -13.98
C LEU A 158 19.03 -0.62 -14.98
N ALA A 159 17.80 -0.15 -15.09
CA ALA A 159 17.52 1.01 -15.94
C ALA A 159 18.17 2.27 -15.36
N ALA A 160 18.04 2.49 -14.06
CA ALA A 160 18.61 3.63 -13.34
C ALA A 160 20.13 3.67 -13.44
N GLY A 161 20.80 2.52 -13.27
CA GLY A 161 22.26 2.47 -13.33
C GLY A 161 22.80 2.71 -14.74
N ALA A 162 22.13 2.22 -15.79
CA ALA A 162 22.55 2.37 -17.18
C ALA A 162 22.38 3.82 -17.60
N TRP A 163 21.32 4.47 -17.13
CA TRP A 163 21.09 5.89 -17.36
C TRP A 163 22.07 6.75 -16.55
N LEU A 164 22.00 6.75 -15.21
CA LEU A 164 22.80 7.63 -14.36
C LEU A 164 24.30 7.32 -14.43
N GLY A 165 24.70 6.06 -14.33
CA GLY A 165 26.11 5.68 -14.48
C GLY A 165 26.62 5.85 -15.92
N GLY A 166 25.75 5.71 -16.92
CA GLY A 166 26.07 6.05 -18.30
C GLY A 166 26.28 7.54 -18.53
N MET A 167 25.56 8.41 -17.83
CA MET A 167 25.80 9.86 -17.82
C MET A 167 27.15 10.22 -17.19
N VAL A 168 27.58 9.51 -16.15
CA VAL A 168 28.97 9.64 -15.63
C VAL A 168 29.96 9.24 -16.72
N GLY A 169 29.70 8.15 -17.44
CA GLY A 169 30.51 7.74 -18.60
C GLY A 169 30.59 8.82 -19.68
N LEU A 170 29.47 9.46 -20.02
CA LEU A 170 29.40 10.57 -20.97
C LEU A 170 30.16 11.81 -20.46
N LEU A 171 30.04 12.15 -19.17
CA LEU A 171 30.80 13.23 -18.53
C LEU A 171 32.31 12.98 -18.65
N LEU A 172 32.77 11.75 -18.37
CA LEU A 172 34.17 11.36 -18.53
C LEU A 172 34.62 11.44 -20.00
N ALA A 173 33.75 11.06 -20.94
CA ALA A 173 34.02 11.15 -22.37
C ALA A 173 34.18 12.60 -22.86
N THR A 174 33.63 13.60 -22.16
CA THR A 174 33.86 15.01 -22.51
C THR A 174 35.32 15.44 -22.40
N ARG A 175 36.21 14.65 -21.75
CA ARG A 175 37.67 14.89 -21.80
C ARG A 175 38.28 14.61 -23.18
N HIS A 176 37.54 13.95 -24.06
CA HIS A 176 37.92 13.63 -25.44
C HIS A 176 36.91 14.29 -26.40
N PRO A 177 37.13 15.56 -26.81
CA PRO A 177 36.13 16.35 -27.56
C PRO A 177 35.59 15.67 -28.83
N THR A 178 36.47 14.96 -29.55
CA THR A 178 36.14 14.24 -30.79
C THR A 178 35.19 13.07 -30.56
N LEU A 179 35.27 12.39 -29.41
CA LEU A 179 34.40 11.27 -29.06
C LEU A 179 33.08 11.75 -28.42
N ALA A 180 33.13 12.86 -27.68
CA ALA A 180 32.01 13.32 -26.86
C ALA A 180 30.73 13.59 -27.67
N ALA A 181 30.84 14.24 -28.83
CA ALA A 181 29.68 14.54 -29.68
C ALA A 181 29.00 13.27 -30.21
N THR A 182 29.79 12.32 -30.73
CA THR A 182 29.30 11.04 -31.25
C THR A 182 28.64 10.21 -30.15
N LEU A 183 29.26 10.15 -28.97
CA LEU A 183 28.72 9.39 -27.84
C LEU A 183 27.46 10.02 -27.25
N ALA A 184 27.33 11.34 -27.23
CA ALA A 184 26.11 12.02 -26.79
C ALA A 184 24.89 11.65 -27.66
N VAL A 185 25.07 11.59 -28.99
CA VAL A 185 24.00 11.17 -29.92
C VAL A 185 23.66 9.69 -29.72
N ARG A 186 24.66 8.82 -29.56
CA ARG A 186 24.46 7.37 -29.34
C ARG A 186 23.91 7.01 -27.96
N PHE A 187 24.09 7.86 -26.97
CA PHE A 187 23.50 7.67 -25.65
C PHE A 187 21.97 7.86 -25.67
N SER A 188 21.45 8.61 -26.66
CA SER A 188 20.05 9.01 -26.66
C SER A 188 19.03 7.85 -26.75
N PRO A 189 19.20 6.82 -27.60
CA PRO A 189 18.30 5.65 -27.59
C PRO A 189 18.32 4.90 -26.27
N LEU A 190 19.50 4.72 -25.65
CA LEU A 190 19.62 4.08 -24.34
C LEU A 190 18.86 4.87 -23.27
N GLY A 191 19.03 6.20 -23.24
CA GLY A 191 18.31 7.07 -22.33
C GLY A 191 16.79 6.96 -22.46
N VAL A 192 16.25 6.90 -23.69
CA VAL A 192 14.81 6.70 -23.92
C VAL A 192 14.35 5.34 -23.40
N THR A 193 15.07 4.25 -23.70
CA THR A 193 14.74 2.91 -23.19
C THR A 193 14.75 2.87 -21.67
N CYS A 194 15.77 3.45 -21.03
CA CYS A 194 15.86 3.51 -19.57
C CYS A 194 14.70 4.31 -18.96
N VAL A 195 14.38 5.49 -19.50
CA VAL A 195 13.27 6.33 -19.01
C VAL A 195 11.93 5.60 -19.11
N THR A 196 11.64 4.96 -20.26
CA THR A 196 10.40 4.21 -20.45
C THR A 196 10.30 3.07 -19.44
N LEU A 197 11.40 2.33 -19.24
CA LEU A 197 11.44 1.22 -18.29
C LEU A 197 11.28 1.71 -16.84
N LEU A 198 11.92 2.82 -16.46
CA LEU A 198 11.78 3.44 -15.14
C LEU A 198 10.35 3.89 -14.87
N ALA A 199 9.69 4.52 -15.85
CA ALA A 199 8.30 4.95 -15.71
C ALA A 199 7.34 3.76 -15.55
N ALA A 200 7.48 2.72 -16.38
CA ALA A 200 6.63 1.53 -16.31
C ALA A 200 6.79 0.77 -14.99
N THR A 201 8.04 0.56 -14.56
CA THR A 201 8.35 -0.15 -13.30
C THR A 201 7.96 0.68 -12.07
N ALA A 202 8.13 2.00 -12.11
CA ALA A 202 7.67 2.88 -11.04
C ALA A 202 6.15 2.88 -10.88
N LEU A 203 5.40 2.83 -11.99
CA LEU A 203 3.93 2.75 -11.93
C LEU A 203 3.49 1.42 -11.33
N LEU A 204 4.08 0.30 -11.76
CA LEU A 204 3.75 -1.03 -11.25
C LEU A 204 3.99 -1.13 -9.74
N ASN A 205 5.17 -0.73 -9.27
CA ASN A 205 5.51 -0.80 -7.85
C ASN A 205 4.79 0.28 -7.03
N GLY A 206 4.54 1.46 -7.60
CA GLY A 206 3.90 2.59 -6.93
C GLY A 206 2.48 2.30 -6.49
N VAL A 207 1.70 1.56 -7.29
CA VAL A 207 0.33 1.16 -6.92
C VAL A 207 0.34 0.30 -5.65
N GLY A 208 1.21 -0.69 -5.56
CA GLY A 208 1.29 -1.56 -4.38
C GLY A 208 1.87 -0.89 -3.14
N LEU A 209 2.83 0.03 -3.29
CA LEU A 209 3.51 0.66 -2.15
C LEU A 209 2.77 1.88 -1.59
N ILE A 210 2.05 2.62 -2.44
CA ILE A 210 1.30 3.81 -2.03
C ILE A 210 -0.16 3.46 -1.71
N GLY A 211 -0.72 2.44 -2.37
CA GLY A 211 -2.06 1.92 -2.12
C GLY A 211 -3.17 2.77 -2.74
N SER A 212 -3.33 4.01 -2.29
CA SER A 212 -4.47 4.86 -2.65
C SER A 212 -4.10 6.33 -2.84
N LEU A 213 -5.05 7.14 -3.32
CA LEU A 213 -4.90 8.60 -3.39
C LEU A 213 -4.70 9.21 -1.99
N ALA A 214 -5.40 8.68 -0.98
CA ALA A 214 -5.18 9.07 0.41
C ALA A 214 -3.77 8.72 0.87
N GLY A 215 -3.26 7.53 0.51
CA GLY A 215 -1.86 7.15 0.74
C GLY A 215 -0.88 8.10 0.07
N LEU A 216 -1.16 8.58 -1.15
CA LEU A 216 -0.29 9.52 -1.87
C LEU A 216 -0.26 10.93 -1.26
N LEU A 217 -1.40 11.43 -0.79
CA LEU A 217 -1.55 12.81 -0.34
C LEU A 217 -1.48 12.98 1.18
N GLY A 218 -1.76 11.92 1.94
CA GLY A 218 -1.89 11.95 3.40
C GLY A 218 -0.77 11.24 4.16
N THR A 219 0.20 10.63 3.48
CA THR A 219 1.34 9.97 4.14
C THR A 219 2.67 10.65 3.80
N THR A 220 3.64 10.52 4.71
CA THR A 220 5.03 10.98 4.46
C THR A 220 5.64 10.26 3.26
N TYR A 221 5.33 8.97 3.10
CA TYR A 221 5.75 8.18 1.95
C TYR A 221 5.25 8.79 0.63
N GLY A 222 3.96 9.13 0.58
CA GLY A 222 3.33 9.77 -0.56
C GLY A 222 3.98 11.10 -0.93
N HIS A 223 4.26 11.96 0.04
CA HIS A 223 4.92 13.26 -0.21
C HIS A 223 6.33 13.11 -0.79
N LEU A 224 7.13 12.16 -0.27
CA LEU A 224 8.46 11.87 -0.81
C LEU A 224 8.38 11.27 -2.23
N ALA A 225 7.36 10.45 -2.51
CA ALA A 225 7.10 9.94 -3.85
C ALA A 225 6.73 11.07 -4.84
N ILE A 226 5.90 12.04 -4.43
CA ILE A 226 5.58 13.24 -5.22
C ILE A 226 6.85 14.06 -5.49
N ALA A 227 7.65 14.33 -4.46
CA ALA A 227 8.91 15.06 -4.62
C ALA A 227 9.86 14.36 -5.60
N LYS A 228 9.97 13.02 -5.51
CA LYS A 228 10.73 12.19 -6.45
C LYS A 228 10.18 12.29 -7.88
N ALA A 229 8.86 12.26 -8.05
CA ALA A 229 8.21 12.39 -9.36
C ALA A 229 8.44 13.78 -9.98
N VAL A 230 8.39 14.85 -9.19
CA VAL A 230 8.71 16.21 -9.64
C VAL A 230 10.17 16.32 -10.10
N LEU A 231 11.11 15.81 -9.30
CA LEU A 231 12.54 15.79 -9.69
C LEU A 231 12.77 14.98 -10.97
N PHE A 232 12.10 13.83 -11.10
CA PHE A 232 12.15 13.01 -12.31
C PHE A 232 11.59 13.77 -13.53
N ALA A 233 10.47 14.49 -13.39
CA ALA A 233 9.93 15.33 -14.47
C ALA A 233 10.91 16.43 -14.90
N LEU A 234 11.62 17.05 -13.97
CA LEU A 234 12.68 18.02 -14.27
C LEU A 234 13.86 17.35 -15.02
N MET A 235 14.23 16.12 -14.65
CA MET A 235 15.22 15.34 -15.40
C MET A 235 14.75 15.04 -16.82
N LEU A 236 13.47 14.70 -17.04
CA LEU A 236 12.92 14.48 -18.37
C LEU A 236 12.97 15.75 -19.23
N ALA A 237 12.70 16.91 -18.65
CA ALA A 237 12.83 18.19 -19.35
C ALA A 237 14.29 18.44 -19.78
N CYS A 238 15.27 18.17 -18.91
CA CYS A 238 16.70 18.25 -19.23
C CYS A 238 17.08 17.24 -20.33
N ALA A 239 16.63 15.99 -20.23
CA ALA A 239 16.89 14.96 -21.21
C ALA A 239 16.31 15.30 -22.60
N ALA A 240 15.12 15.91 -22.65
CA ALA A 240 14.50 16.40 -23.87
C ALA A 240 15.29 17.57 -24.49
N LEU A 241 15.75 18.53 -23.67
CA LEU A 241 16.65 19.61 -24.10
C LEU A 241 17.96 19.05 -24.67
N ASN A 242 18.53 18.03 -24.01
CA ASN A 242 19.73 17.37 -24.46
C ASN A 242 19.55 16.64 -25.79
N ARG A 243 18.43 15.94 -25.95
CA ARG A 243 18.10 15.20 -27.17
C ARG A 243 17.82 16.11 -28.36
N TRP A 244 17.06 17.20 -28.17
CA TRP A 244 16.58 18.03 -29.28
C TRP A 244 17.44 19.25 -29.58
N ARG A 245 18.19 19.77 -28.59
CA ARG A 245 18.99 20.98 -28.76
C ARG A 245 20.49 20.73 -28.58
N VAL A 246 20.91 20.18 -27.44
CA VAL A 246 22.34 20.13 -27.08
C VAL A 246 23.11 19.11 -27.93
N ALA A 247 22.69 17.85 -27.99
CA ALA A 247 23.42 16.82 -28.72
C ALA A 247 23.47 17.08 -30.25
N PRO A 248 22.36 17.43 -30.93
CA PRO A 248 22.42 17.81 -32.34
C PRO A 248 23.18 19.11 -32.58
N GLY A 249 23.09 20.08 -31.67
CA GLY A 249 23.81 21.35 -31.74
C GLY A 249 25.32 21.17 -31.60
N LEU A 250 25.77 20.29 -30.70
CA LEU A 250 27.17 19.95 -30.52
C LEU A 250 27.74 19.24 -31.75
N ALA A 251 27.00 18.30 -32.35
CA ALA A 251 27.39 17.64 -33.59
C ALA A 251 27.53 18.60 -34.79
N ARG A 252 26.77 19.70 -34.79
CA ARG A 252 26.85 20.78 -35.81
C ARG A 252 27.81 21.91 -35.45
N GLY A 253 28.49 21.85 -34.30
CA GLY A 253 29.35 22.93 -33.80
C GLY A 253 28.63 24.20 -33.33
N ALA A 254 27.30 24.18 -33.22
CA ALA A 254 26.48 25.32 -32.79
C ALA A 254 26.39 25.48 -31.26
N VAL A 255 26.77 24.44 -30.50
CA VAL A 255 26.74 24.42 -29.04
C VAL A 255 28.10 24.00 -28.52
N SER A 256 28.58 24.62 -27.45
CA SER A 256 29.89 24.31 -26.85
C SER A 256 29.86 23.00 -26.06
N LEU A 257 31.02 22.34 -25.95
CA LEU A 257 31.18 21.17 -25.08
C LEU A 257 30.91 21.50 -23.60
N GLY A 258 31.11 22.76 -23.19
CA GLY A 258 30.79 23.25 -21.85
C GLY A 258 29.29 23.17 -21.53
N ALA A 259 28.42 23.47 -22.50
CA ALA A 259 26.97 23.35 -22.32
C ALA A 259 26.52 21.91 -22.10
N LEU A 260 27.11 20.94 -22.83
CA LEU A 260 26.86 19.52 -22.58
C LEU A 260 27.32 19.09 -21.18
N ARG A 261 28.53 19.50 -20.77
CA ARG A 261 29.05 19.20 -19.42
C ARG A 261 28.14 19.75 -18.32
N PHE A 262 27.72 21.01 -18.45
CA PHE A 262 26.81 21.65 -17.50
C PHE A 262 25.48 20.91 -17.42
N SER A 263 24.86 20.61 -18.56
CA SER A 263 23.58 19.90 -18.56
C SER A 263 23.68 18.49 -17.96
N VAL A 264 24.76 17.76 -18.23
CA VAL A 264 25.01 16.44 -17.65
C VAL A 264 25.21 16.53 -16.13
N LEU A 265 25.89 17.56 -15.63
CA LEU A 265 26.06 17.78 -14.19
C LEU A 265 24.74 18.12 -13.49
N VAL A 266 23.89 18.93 -14.12
CA VAL A 266 22.54 19.23 -13.60
C VAL A 266 21.71 17.94 -13.52
N GLU A 267 21.67 17.14 -14.59
CA GLU A 267 20.95 15.86 -14.59
C GLU A 267 21.49 14.86 -13.57
N LEU A 268 22.81 14.76 -13.40
CA LEU A 268 23.43 13.91 -12.38
C LEU A 268 23.09 14.38 -10.96
N THR A 269 23.01 15.69 -10.73
CA THR A 269 22.63 16.26 -9.43
C THR A 269 21.17 15.94 -9.10
N LEU A 270 20.26 16.16 -10.06
CA LEU A 270 18.85 15.79 -9.92
C LEU A 270 18.70 14.27 -9.71
N GLY A 271 19.44 13.47 -10.48
CA GLY A 271 19.47 12.01 -10.34
C GLY A 271 19.96 11.56 -8.96
N ALA A 272 20.98 12.22 -8.40
CA ALA A 272 21.45 11.93 -7.05
C ALA A 272 20.39 12.27 -5.99
N MET A 273 19.66 13.37 -6.14
CA MET A 273 18.52 13.72 -5.26
C MET A 273 17.41 12.68 -5.36
N VAL A 274 17.06 12.22 -6.57
CA VAL A 274 16.07 11.15 -6.79
C VAL A 274 16.49 9.84 -6.10
N VAL A 275 17.78 9.47 -6.19
CA VAL A 275 18.32 8.28 -5.52
C VAL A 275 18.31 8.44 -4.00
N ALA A 276 18.61 9.63 -3.47
CA ALA A 276 18.52 9.92 -2.04
C ALA A 276 17.09 9.78 -1.52
N LEU A 277 16.09 10.36 -2.22
CA LEU A 277 14.68 10.19 -1.88
C LEU A 277 14.23 8.73 -1.99
N ALA A 278 14.71 7.99 -3.00
CA ALA A 278 14.41 6.56 -3.14
C ALA A 278 14.98 5.73 -1.97
N ALA A 279 16.19 6.05 -1.51
CA ALA A 279 16.78 5.39 -0.35
C ALA A 279 16.02 5.71 0.93
N TRP A 280 15.53 6.95 1.07
CA TRP A 280 14.69 7.37 2.19
C TRP A 280 13.34 6.66 2.20
N LEU A 281 12.65 6.63 1.05
CA LEU A 281 11.38 5.90 0.87
C LEU A 281 11.50 4.43 1.26
N ALA A 282 12.64 3.80 0.95
CA ALA A 282 12.86 2.40 1.27
C ALA A 282 13.20 2.14 2.76
N SER A 283 13.37 3.21 3.56
CA SER A 283 13.67 3.17 4.99
C SER A 283 12.49 3.55 5.88
N ILE A 284 11.32 3.84 5.30
CA ILE A 284 10.10 4.20 6.03
C ILE A 284 8.95 3.24 5.64
N VAL A 285 7.87 3.23 6.42
CA VAL A 285 6.70 2.39 6.14
C VAL A 285 6.05 2.84 4.81
N PRO A 286 5.73 1.91 3.90
CA PRO A 286 4.97 2.23 2.67
C PRO A 286 3.61 2.86 2.99
N GLY A 287 3.17 3.79 2.15
CA GLY A 287 1.88 4.48 2.33
C GLY A 287 0.66 3.55 2.34
N ALA A 288 0.76 2.37 1.71
CA ALA A 288 -0.28 1.35 1.76
C ALA A 288 -0.46 0.68 3.15
N HIS A 289 0.49 0.88 4.06
CA HIS A 289 0.49 0.32 5.42
C HIS A 289 0.54 1.41 6.50
N ASP A 290 0.31 2.67 6.11
CA ASP A 290 0.29 3.83 6.99
C ASP A 290 -1.12 4.44 6.99
N GLN A 291 -1.53 5.06 8.08
CA GLN A 291 -2.85 5.67 8.24
C GLN A 291 -2.82 7.10 7.67
N PRO A 292 -3.38 7.36 6.47
CA PRO A 292 -3.21 8.65 5.80
C PRO A 292 -4.00 9.76 6.50
N LEU A 293 -3.36 10.92 6.71
CA LEU A 293 -4.04 12.13 7.16
C LEU A 293 -4.57 12.91 5.95
N TRP A 294 -5.87 12.87 5.73
CA TRP A 294 -6.50 13.53 4.58
C TRP A 294 -6.46 15.07 4.74
N PRO A 295 -5.86 15.81 3.77
CA PRO A 295 -5.63 17.24 3.94
C PRO A 295 -6.80 18.14 3.52
N PHE A 296 -7.90 17.59 2.99
CA PHE A 296 -9.02 18.36 2.44
C PHE A 296 -10.31 18.11 3.21
N ALA A 297 -11.20 19.10 3.27
CA ALA A 297 -12.49 18.98 3.96
C ALA A 297 -13.52 18.09 3.25
N ARG A 298 -13.20 17.62 2.03
CA ARG A 298 -14.08 16.78 1.21
C ARG A 298 -13.30 15.64 0.58
N LYS A 299 -13.96 14.49 0.39
CA LYS A 299 -13.46 13.31 -0.31
C LYS A 299 -14.38 12.99 -1.48
N LEU A 300 -13.85 12.34 -2.52
CA LEU A 300 -14.67 11.82 -3.61
C LEU A 300 -15.43 10.59 -3.12
N SER A 301 -16.75 10.53 -3.33
CA SER A 301 -17.57 9.32 -3.14
C SER A 301 -18.22 8.93 -4.45
N GLY A 302 -18.15 7.63 -4.77
CA GLY A 302 -18.83 7.04 -5.92
C GLY A 302 -20.24 6.55 -5.62
N GLU A 303 -20.66 6.52 -4.36
CA GLU A 303 -21.96 5.95 -3.94
C GLU A 303 -23.14 6.67 -4.57
N ILE A 304 -23.02 7.99 -4.77
CA ILE A 304 -24.07 8.76 -5.43
C ILE A 304 -24.33 8.29 -6.88
N LEU A 305 -23.38 7.61 -7.53
CA LEU A 305 -23.53 7.12 -8.91
C LEU A 305 -24.48 5.93 -9.02
N SER A 306 -24.65 5.16 -7.94
CA SER A 306 -25.60 4.04 -7.85
C SER A 306 -26.93 4.43 -7.21
N ASP A 307 -27.03 5.66 -6.71
CA ASP A 307 -28.27 6.19 -6.14
C ASP A 307 -29.39 6.27 -7.21
N PRO A 308 -30.57 5.68 -6.96
CA PRO A 308 -31.67 5.64 -7.93
C PRO A 308 -32.27 7.03 -8.22
N ASP A 309 -32.18 7.96 -7.29
CA ASP A 309 -32.77 9.30 -7.39
C ASP A 309 -31.75 10.32 -7.95
N TYR A 310 -30.48 10.23 -7.53
CA TYR A 310 -29.44 11.23 -7.84
C TYR A 310 -28.35 10.75 -8.81
N GLY A 311 -28.19 9.43 -9.02
CA GLY A 311 -27.13 8.89 -9.88
C GLY A 311 -27.21 9.38 -11.32
N GLY A 312 -28.41 9.58 -11.84
CA GLY A 312 -28.61 10.17 -13.17
C GLY A 312 -28.05 11.60 -13.30
N MET A 313 -28.10 12.40 -12.23
CA MET A 313 -27.52 13.75 -12.21
C MET A 313 -26.00 13.68 -12.16
N ALA A 314 -25.44 12.84 -11.28
CA ALA A 314 -24.00 12.64 -11.16
C ALA A 314 -23.34 12.14 -12.46
N TRP A 315 -23.96 11.19 -13.17
CA TRP A 315 -23.47 10.73 -14.47
C TRP A 315 -23.49 11.82 -15.54
N ARG A 316 -24.53 12.67 -15.56
CA ARG A 316 -24.59 13.82 -16.48
C ARG A 316 -23.50 14.84 -16.16
N ALA A 317 -23.28 15.13 -14.89
CA ALA A 317 -22.21 16.02 -14.41
C ALA A 317 -20.84 15.56 -14.92
N LEU A 318 -20.53 14.26 -14.76
CA LEU A 318 -19.31 13.64 -15.27
C LEU A 318 -19.20 13.75 -16.79
N GLY A 319 -20.28 13.42 -17.51
CA GLY A 319 -20.32 13.44 -18.97
C GLY A 319 -20.05 14.84 -19.54
N PHE A 320 -20.78 15.86 -19.04
CA PHE A 320 -20.60 17.24 -19.48
C PHE A 320 -19.23 17.78 -19.10
N THR A 321 -18.74 17.52 -17.88
CA THR A 321 -17.39 17.95 -17.47
C THR A 321 -16.32 17.34 -18.37
N THR A 322 -16.44 16.05 -18.71
CA THR A 322 -15.50 15.35 -19.60
C THR A 322 -15.48 15.97 -21.00
N LEU A 323 -16.65 16.24 -21.58
CA LEU A 323 -16.77 16.90 -22.89
C LEU A 323 -16.17 18.32 -22.86
N GLY A 324 -16.36 19.04 -21.76
CA GLY A 324 -15.76 20.36 -21.53
C GLY A 324 -14.23 20.31 -21.49
N ILE A 325 -13.65 19.37 -20.74
CA ILE A 325 -12.20 19.15 -20.65
C ILE A 325 -11.60 18.74 -22.00
N MET A 326 -12.23 17.79 -22.71
CA MET A 326 -11.78 17.39 -24.05
C MET A 326 -11.79 18.56 -25.03
N SER A 327 -12.81 19.42 -24.97
CA SER A 327 -12.90 20.63 -25.77
C SER A 327 -11.77 21.61 -25.45
N LEU A 328 -11.45 21.82 -24.16
CA LEU A 328 -10.31 22.64 -23.73
C LEU A 328 -8.96 22.10 -24.22
N ILE A 329 -8.75 20.78 -24.12
CA ILE A 329 -7.53 20.12 -24.62
C ILE A 329 -7.42 20.32 -26.14
N GLY A 330 -8.52 20.19 -26.89
CA GLY A 330 -8.54 20.45 -28.32
C GLY A 330 -8.14 21.89 -28.67
N VAL A 331 -8.60 22.88 -27.90
CA VAL A 331 -8.24 24.30 -28.06
C VAL A 331 -6.74 24.53 -27.78
N ALA A 332 -6.21 23.92 -26.72
CA ALA A 332 -4.81 24.07 -26.30
C ALA A 332 -3.83 23.30 -27.21
N PHE A 333 -4.21 22.11 -27.67
CA PHE A 333 -3.36 21.18 -28.42
C PHE A 333 -4.04 20.71 -29.72
N PRO A 334 -4.25 21.60 -30.70
CA PRO A 334 -4.90 21.23 -31.95
C PRO A 334 -4.05 20.20 -32.71
N PRO A 335 -4.66 19.11 -33.23
CA PRO A 335 -3.94 18.06 -33.92
C PRO A 335 -3.32 18.59 -35.23
N GLY A 336 -2.02 18.31 -35.44
CA GLY A 336 -1.31 18.57 -36.69
C GLY A 336 -0.18 19.61 -36.60
N LYS A 337 0.91 19.34 -37.34
CA LYS A 337 2.07 20.26 -37.44
C LYS A 337 1.63 21.58 -38.11
N GLY A 338 1.74 22.69 -37.38
CA GLY A 338 1.34 24.01 -37.88
C GLY A 338 -0.15 24.33 -37.72
N ALA A 339 -0.93 23.52 -37.00
CA ALA A 339 -2.34 23.78 -36.70
C ALA A 339 -2.54 25.10 -35.93
N TRP A 340 -1.58 25.45 -35.07
CA TRP A 340 -1.51 26.75 -34.39
C TRP A 340 -1.47 27.97 -35.34
N ARG A 341 -1.03 27.79 -36.59
CA ARG A 341 -0.96 28.84 -37.61
C ARG A 341 -2.11 28.79 -38.64
N ARG A 342 -2.87 27.69 -38.71
CA ARG A 342 -3.87 27.46 -39.78
C ARG A 342 -5.33 27.51 -39.32
N LEU A 343 -5.62 27.34 -38.02
CA LEU A 343 -6.99 27.31 -37.53
C LEU A 343 -7.53 28.73 -37.29
N SER A 344 -8.69 29.07 -37.87
CA SER A 344 -9.28 30.41 -37.74
C SER A 344 -9.73 30.69 -36.30
N TRP A 345 -9.51 31.93 -35.82
CA TRP A 345 -9.92 32.38 -34.48
C TRP A 345 -11.41 32.08 -34.19
N LYS A 346 -12.27 32.11 -35.21
CA LYS A 346 -13.70 31.79 -35.12
C LYS A 346 -13.96 30.35 -34.65
N ARG A 347 -13.17 29.38 -35.11
CA ARG A 347 -13.32 27.97 -34.70
C ARG A 347 -12.87 27.75 -33.26
N ARG A 348 -11.79 28.43 -32.83
CA ARG A 348 -11.33 28.41 -31.43
C ARG A 348 -12.34 29.06 -30.49
N ALA A 349 -12.94 30.18 -30.91
CA ALA A 349 -14.00 30.81 -30.15
C ALA A 349 -15.20 29.88 -29.99
N LEU A 350 -15.62 29.19 -31.06
CA LEU A 350 -16.71 28.21 -31.02
C LEU A 350 -16.40 27.02 -30.09
N GLU A 351 -15.23 26.42 -30.19
CA GLU A 351 -14.79 25.32 -29.32
C GLU A 351 -14.66 25.77 -27.85
N ALA A 352 -14.24 27.01 -27.60
CA ALA A 352 -14.22 27.59 -26.26
C ALA A 352 -15.64 27.85 -25.71
N VAL A 353 -16.60 28.27 -26.54
CA VAL A 353 -18.01 28.41 -26.14
C VAL A 353 -18.61 27.04 -25.79
N PHE A 354 -18.33 26.01 -26.58
CA PHE A 354 -18.76 24.64 -26.25
C PHE A 354 -18.12 24.15 -24.94
N ALA A 355 -16.81 24.37 -24.76
CA ALA A 355 -16.14 24.05 -23.52
C ALA A 355 -16.78 24.75 -22.31
N ALA A 356 -17.07 26.05 -22.44
CA ALA A 356 -17.72 26.83 -21.40
C ALA A 356 -19.15 26.34 -21.11
N GLY A 357 -19.95 26.03 -22.14
CA GLY A 357 -21.30 25.51 -21.98
C GLY A 357 -21.34 24.13 -21.31
N PHE A 358 -20.44 23.22 -21.71
CA PHE A 358 -20.32 21.91 -21.08
C PHE A 358 -19.84 21.99 -19.64
N LEU A 359 -18.88 22.85 -19.33
CA LEU A 359 -18.43 23.06 -17.94
C LEU A 359 -19.49 23.75 -17.09
N TRP A 360 -20.26 24.70 -17.65
CA TRP A 360 -21.35 25.38 -16.94
C TRP A 360 -22.42 24.40 -16.45
N TRP A 361 -22.75 23.39 -17.26
CA TRP A 361 -23.74 22.37 -16.89
C TRP A 361 -23.14 21.21 -16.09
N GLY A 362 -21.85 20.90 -16.28
CA GLY A 362 -21.20 19.79 -15.60
C GLY A 362 -20.73 20.13 -14.18
N VAL A 363 -20.06 21.27 -13.99
CA VAL A 363 -19.32 21.58 -12.76
C VAL A 363 -20.20 21.77 -11.52
N PRO A 364 -21.37 22.45 -11.56
CA PRO A 364 -22.18 22.65 -10.35
C PRO A 364 -22.61 21.34 -9.68
N ASP A 365 -22.93 20.32 -10.48
CA ASP A 365 -23.40 19.02 -9.99
C ASP A 365 -22.25 18.08 -9.59
N LEU A 366 -20.98 18.47 -9.80
CA LEU A 366 -19.82 17.70 -9.29
C LEU A 366 -19.76 17.72 -7.75
N ASP A 367 -20.45 18.65 -7.09
CA ASP A 367 -20.56 18.67 -5.63
C ASP A 367 -21.17 17.37 -5.09
N LEU A 368 -22.08 16.75 -5.86
CA LEU A 368 -22.73 15.47 -5.54
C LEU A 368 -21.72 14.32 -5.42
N LEU A 369 -20.60 14.39 -6.14
CA LEU A 369 -19.53 13.40 -6.09
C LEU A 369 -18.56 13.61 -4.92
N THR A 370 -18.80 14.64 -4.11
CA THR A 370 -17.96 14.96 -2.96
C THR A 370 -18.78 14.89 -1.68
N VAL A 371 -18.28 14.15 -0.72
CA VAL A 371 -18.85 14.10 0.64
C VAL A 371 -17.89 14.78 1.61
N GLN A 372 -18.41 15.17 2.76
CA GLN A 372 -17.58 15.69 3.84
C GLN A 372 -16.53 14.66 4.23
N ALA A 373 -15.31 15.13 4.48
CA ALA A 373 -14.21 14.31 4.95
C ALA A 373 -13.53 14.97 6.15
N PHE A 374 -12.98 14.11 6.98
CA PHE A 374 -12.16 14.43 8.13
C PHE A 374 -10.73 13.93 7.88
N PRO A 375 -9.74 14.45 8.62
CA PRO A 375 -8.35 13.98 8.52
C PRO A 375 -8.20 12.46 8.63
N THR A 376 -9.07 11.80 9.41
CA THR A 376 -9.04 10.36 9.64
C THR A 376 -9.99 9.57 8.73
N SER A 377 -10.69 10.18 7.75
CA SER A 377 -11.72 9.49 6.94
C SER A 377 -11.27 8.21 6.23
N PHE A 378 -9.97 8.09 5.95
CA PHE A 378 -9.37 6.94 5.28
C PHE A 378 -8.66 6.01 6.26
N TRP A 379 -8.85 6.21 7.56
CA TRP A 379 -8.34 5.31 8.57
C TRP A 379 -9.23 4.08 8.68
N SER A 380 -8.59 2.93 8.87
CA SER A 380 -9.24 1.65 9.18
C SER A 380 -8.85 1.17 10.57
N SER A 381 -9.73 0.42 11.22
CA SER A 381 -9.47 -0.12 12.56
C SER A 381 -8.21 -1.00 12.57
N PRO A 382 -7.19 -0.69 13.39
CA PRO A 382 -5.96 -1.48 13.49
C PRO A 382 -6.10 -2.71 14.40
N THR A 383 -7.27 -2.91 15.01
CA THR A 383 -7.53 -3.94 16.03
C THR A 383 -7.66 -5.35 15.44
N GLY A 384 -7.76 -5.46 14.12
CA GLY A 384 -8.06 -6.70 13.41
C GLY A 384 -9.47 -7.22 13.66
N PHE A 385 -10.38 -6.38 14.19
CA PHE A 385 -11.74 -6.77 14.57
C PHE A 385 -11.74 -8.01 15.50
N THR A 386 -10.81 -8.06 16.45
CA THR A 386 -10.67 -9.20 17.36
C THR A 386 -11.82 -9.26 18.37
N ALA A 387 -12.19 -10.47 18.78
CA ALA A 387 -13.16 -10.69 19.84
C ALA A 387 -12.79 -9.94 21.14
N ALA A 388 -11.49 -9.85 21.44
CA ALA A 388 -10.98 -9.07 22.57
C ALA A 388 -11.27 -7.57 22.43
N SER A 389 -11.03 -6.98 21.25
CA SER A 389 -11.35 -5.58 20.95
C SER A 389 -12.85 -5.30 21.09
N VAL A 390 -13.68 -6.17 20.52
CA VAL A 390 -15.15 -6.07 20.64
C VAL A 390 -15.59 -6.13 22.11
N ALA A 391 -15.05 -7.07 22.90
CA ALA A 391 -15.37 -7.21 24.32
C ALA A 391 -14.93 -5.98 25.15
N GLN A 392 -13.77 -5.40 24.83
CA GLN A 392 -13.32 -4.14 25.42
C GLN A 392 -14.28 -2.99 25.10
N GLY A 393 -14.70 -2.85 23.84
CA GLY A 393 -15.69 -1.86 23.43
C GLY A 393 -17.03 -2.05 24.15
N ALA A 394 -17.50 -3.29 24.27
CA ALA A 394 -18.72 -3.64 24.99
C ALA A 394 -18.67 -3.21 26.46
N ALA A 395 -17.51 -3.36 27.11
CA ALA A 395 -17.32 -2.95 28.51
C ALA A 395 -17.34 -1.43 28.69
N LEU A 396 -16.87 -0.68 27.69
CA LEU A 396 -16.82 0.79 27.70
C LEU A 396 -18.17 1.44 27.37
N PHE A 397 -18.95 0.84 26.48
CA PHE A 397 -20.17 1.43 25.91
C PHE A 397 -21.21 1.91 26.95
N PRO A 398 -21.52 1.18 28.04
CA PRO A 398 -22.47 1.65 29.05
C PRO A 398 -22.05 2.94 29.76
N GLY A 399 -20.74 3.12 29.99
CA GLY A 399 -20.18 4.27 30.71
C GLY A 399 -20.08 5.54 29.85
N HIS A 400 -19.94 5.38 28.53
CA HIS A 400 -19.61 6.49 27.63
C HIS A 400 -20.69 6.81 26.59
N CYS A 401 -21.44 5.81 26.12
CA CYS A 401 -22.32 5.95 24.95
C CYS A 401 -23.81 5.78 25.30
N ALA A 402 -24.14 4.82 26.18
CA ALA A 402 -25.52 4.37 26.41
C ALA A 402 -26.47 5.43 27.01
N ARG A 403 -25.94 6.48 27.66
CA ARG A 403 -26.77 7.56 28.22
C ARG A 403 -27.54 8.32 27.14
N CYS A 404 -26.95 8.48 25.95
CA CYS A 404 -27.58 9.15 24.82
C CYS A 404 -28.04 8.13 23.77
N HIS A 405 -27.20 7.16 23.42
CA HIS A 405 -27.53 6.18 22.38
C HIS A 405 -28.38 4.99 22.86
N GLY A 406 -28.67 4.88 24.16
CA GLY A 406 -29.37 3.73 24.73
C GLY A 406 -28.44 2.51 24.87
N SER A 407 -28.82 1.52 25.70
CA SER A 407 -28.02 0.30 25.87
C SER A 407 -27.98 -0.57 24.61
N GLY A 408 -29.02 -0.49 23.78
CA GLY A 408 -29.10 -1.17 22.49
C GLY A 408 -28.61 -0.34 21.31
N GLY A 409 -28.17 0.91 21.51
CA GLY A 409 -27.67 1.77 20.43
C GLY A 409 -28.73 2.48 19.59
N ALA A 410 -30.03 2.32 19.89
CA ALA A 410 -31.15 2.85 19.10
C ALA A 410 -31.36 4.38 19.17
N GLY A 411 -30.51 5.11 19.90
CA GLY A 411 -30.66 6.56 20.08
C GLY A 411 -31.73 6.95 21.12
N ASP A 412 -32.16 6.01 21.95
CA ASP A 412 -33.27 6.13 22.89
C ASP A 412 -32.82 6.26 24.36
N GLY A 413 -31.57 6.67 24.59
CA GLY A 413 -31.02 6.84 25.93
C GLY A 413 -31.76 7.89 26.78
N PRO A 414 -31.64 7.83 28.12
CA PRO A 414 -32.34 8.74 29.04
C PRO A 414 -32.01 10.22 28.83
N ASP A 415 -30.86 10.54 28.21
CA ASP A 415 -30.46 11.91 27.88
C ASP A 415 -30.77 12.31 26.43
N ALA A 416 -31.21 11.38 25.56
CA ALA A 416 -31.47 11.63 24.13
C ALA A 416 -32.45 12.78 23.89
N ALA A 417 -33.57 12.79 24.62
CA ALA A 417 -34.62 13.80 24.49
C ALA A 417 -34.20 15.23 24.92
N LYS A 418 -33.01 15.39 25.52
CA LYS A 418 -32.50 16.69 26.00
C LYS A 418 -31.61 17.39 24.98
N LEU A 419 -31.20 16.71 23.92
CA LEU A 419 -30.28 17.24 22.91
C LEU A 419 -31.03 18.01 21.81
N SER A 420 -30.39 19.02 21.24
CA SER A 420 -30.94 19.80 20.12
C SER A 420 -31.06 18.99 18.84
N ILE A 421 -30.21 17.96 18.70
CA ILE A 421 -30.24 16.97 17.62
C ILE A 421 -30.34 15.59 18.27
N PRO A 422 -31.35 14.78 17.92
CA PRO A 422 -31.46 13.40 18.42
C PRO A 422 -30.19 12.60 18.10
N PRO A 423 -29.69 11.76 19.04
CA PRO A 423 -28.61 10.82 18.74
C PRO A 423 -28.97 9.92 17.57
N ALA A 424 -27.98 9.63 16.72
CA ALA A 424 -28.15 8.67 15.64
C ALA A 424 -28.43 7.26 16.19
N ASP A 425 -29.32 6.54 15.51
CA ASP A 425 -29.55 5.12 15.73
C ASP A 425 -28.34 4.34 15.18
N LEU A 426 -27.51 3.79 16.07
CA LEU A 426 -26.30 3.04 15.72
C LEU A 426 -26.63 1.65 15.16
N THR A 427 -27.88 1.21 15.22
CA THR A 427 -28.33 -0.09 14.71
C THR A 427 -28.87 -0.03 13.28
N ALA A 428 -29.08 1.18 12.76
CA ALA A 428 -29.62 1.41 11.43
C ALA A 428 -28.53 1.32 10.34
N HIS A 429 -28.97 1.11 9.09
CA HIS A 429 -28.10 0.87 7.94
C HIS A 429 -27.14 2.03 7.63
N HIS A 430 -27.52 3.29 7.92
CA HIS A 430 -26.70 4.48 7.65
C HIS A 430 -25.33 4.46 8.34
N LEU A 431 -25.18 3.70 9.44
CA LEU A 431 -23.87 3.52 10.08
C LEU A 431 -22.84 2.96 9.09
N LEU A 432 -23.27 2.10 8.16
CA LEU A 432 -22.41 1.47 7.16
C LEU A 432 -22.03 2.43 6.02
N ASP A 433 -22.73 3.56 5.88
CA ASP A 433 -22.41 4.62 4.91
C ASP A 433 -21.29 5.56 5.44
N HIS A 434 -20.90 5.40 6.69
CA HIS A 434 -19.82 6.15 7.31
C HIS A 434 -18.55 5.30 7.41
N SER A 435 -17.40 5.87 7.06
CA SER A 435 -16.14 5.14 7.23
C SER A 435 -15.79 5.06 8.72
N GLU A 436 -15.11 3.98 9.12
CA GLU A 436 -14.66 3.79 10.51
C GLU A 436 -13.84 5.00 11.00
N GLY A 437 -13.01 5.55 10.10
CA GLY A 437 -12.24 6.76 10.33
C GLY A 437 -13.06 8.04 10.54
N ASP A 438 -14.25 8.15 9.96
CA ASP A 438 -15.19 9.24 10.24
C ASP A 438 -15.77 9.09 11.65
N ILE A 439 -16.16 7.86 12.05
CA ILE A 439 -16.65 7.55 13.40
C ILE A 439 -15.55 7.82 14.44
N PHE A 440 -14.31 7.43 14.14
CA PHE A 440 -13.15 7.72 14.99
C PHE A 440 -12.92 9.22 15.17
N TRP A 441 -13.12 10.02 14.11
CA TRP A 441 -13.03 11.47 14.20
C TRP A 441 -14.06 12.03 15.18
N TRP A 442 -15.32 11.58 15.09
CA TRP A 442 -16.41 12.01 15.97
C TRP A 442 -16.20 11.60 17.41
N LEU A 443 -15.71 10.38 17.67
CA LEU A 443 -15.33 9.97 19.02
C LEU A 443 -14.18 10.82 19.57
N THR A 444 -13.23 11.19 18.72
CA THR A 444 -12.06 11.98 19.12
C THR A 444 -12.41 13.44 19.43
N HIS A 445 -13.17 14.09 18.54
CA HIS A 445 -13.39 15.55 18.56
C HIS A 445 -14.80 15.96 18.99
N GLY A 446 -15.72 15.00 19.14
CA GLY A 446 -17.14 15.27 19.35
C GLY A 446 -17.85 15.70 18.06
N MET A 447 -19.15 15.97 18.20
CA MET A 447 -19.97 16.49 17.11
C MET A 447 -20.69 17.76 17.57
N PRO A 448 -20.56 18.89 16.85
CA PRO A 448 -21.34 20.09 17.08
C PRO A 448 -22.66 20.10 16.28
N ASP A 449 -23.65 20.84 16.75
CA ASP A 449 -24.80 21.27 15.95
C ASP A 449 -24.40 22.39 14.96
N PRO A 450 -25.29 22.79 14.03
CA PRO A 450 -25.02 23.88 13.09
C PRO A 450 -24.66 25.23 13.72
N ASP A 451 -25.04 25.47 14.99
CA ASP A 451 -24.71 26.68 15.75
C ASP A 451 -23.38 26.54 16.52
N GLY A 452 -22.71 25.39 16.40
CA GLY A 452 -21.42 25.10 17.04
C GLY A 452 -21.52 24.55 18.46
N LYS A 453 -22.71 24.24 18.98
CA LYS A 453 -22.86 23.65 20.32
C LYS A 453 -22.62 22.14 20.27
N PRO A 454 -21.85 21.55 21.20
CA PRO A 454 -21.59 20.12 21.19
C PRO A 454 -22.88 19.32 21.44
N VAL A 455 -23.26 18.48 20.49
CA VAL A 455 -24.35 17.48 20.61
C VAL A 455 -23.81 16.11 20.99
N MET A 456 -22.56 15.82 20.65
CA MET A 456 -21.80 14.68 21.15
C MET A 456 -20.48 15.17 21.76
N PRO A 457 -20.13 14.78 23.00
CA PRO A 457 -18.88 15.19 23.62
C PRO A 457 -17.67 14.53 22.94
N ALA A 458 -16.51 15.18 23.06
CA ALA A 458 -15.23 14.60 22.65
C ALA A 458 -14.70 13.62 23.71
N PHE A 459 -14.21 12.45 23.30
CA PHE A 459 -13.69 11.42 24.20
C PHE A 459 -12.16 11.32 24.24
N ALA A 460 -11.42 12.13 23.46
CA ALA A 460 -9.95 12.05 23.42
C ALA A 460 -9.21 12.27 24.75
N SER A 461 -9.84 12.93 25.71
CA SER A 461 -9.29 13.13 27.06
C SER A 461 -9.65 12.02 28.05
N GLN A 462 -10.59 11.14 27.70
CA GLN A 462 -11.16 10.12 28.58
C GLN A 462 -10.81 8.70 28.13
N LEU A 463 -10.64 8.50 26.82
CA LEU A 463 -10.40 7.20 26.19
C LEU A 463 -9.10 7.23 25.42
N THR A 464 -8.36 6.12 25.45
CA THR A 464 -7.19 5.94 24.59
C THR A 464 -7.61 5.76 23.13
N GLU A 465 -6.65 5.79 22.21
CA GLU A 465 -6.92 5.49 20.81
C GLU A 465 -7.45 4.06 20.62
N ASP A 466 -6.83 3.09 21.29
CA ASP A 466 -7.25 1.69 21.26
C ASP A 466 -8.67 1.50 21.80
N ASP A 467 -9.03 2.19 22.89
CA ASP A 467 -10.39 2.16 23.45
C ASP A 467 -11.44 2.70 22.47
N ARG A 468 -11.10 3.73 21.69
CA ARG A 468 -12.02 4.30 20.68
C ARG A 468 -12.20 3.36 19.50
N TRP A 469 -11.14 2.68 19.06
CA TRP A 469 -11.26 1.64 18.03
C TRP A 469 -12.05 0.43 18.52
N ALA A 470 -11.82 -0.01 19.77
CA ALA A 470 -12.61 -1.06 20.41
C ALA A 470 -14.12 -0.71 20.48
N LEU A 471 -14.46 0.55 20.80
CA LEU A 471 -15.84 1.03 20.73
C LEU A 471 -16.43 0.96 19.32
N ILE A 472 -15.66 1.32 18.29
CA ILE A 472 -16.09 1.23 16.88
C ILE A 472 -16.38 -0.22 16.51
N ASP A 473 -15.46 -1.15 16.83
CA ASP A 473 -15.66 -2.58 16.60
C ASP A 473 -16.94 -3.08 17.29
N TYR A 474 -17.17 -2.70 18.55
CA TYR A 474 -18.39 -3.05 19.27
C TYR A 474 -19.65 -2.46 18.60
N ILE A 475 -19.62 -1.19 18.17
CA ILE A 475 -20.74 -0.55 17.47
C ILE A 475 -21.07 -1.30 16.17
N HIS A 476 -20.08 -1.76 15.41
CA HIS A 476 -20.31 -2.62 14.25
C HIS A 476 -20.95 -3.97 14.63
N THR A 477 -20.53 -4.60 15.73
CA THR A 477 -21.19 -5.82 16.22
C THR A 477 -22.64 -5.58 16.65
N LEU A 478 -22.92 -4.46 17.29
CA LEU A 478 -24.27 -4.09 17.75
C LEU A 478 -25.22 -3.84 16.57
N ASN A 479 -24.73 -3.14 15.55
CA ASN A 479 -25.45 -2.92 14.30
C ASN A 479 -25.77 -4.24 13.59
N SER A 480 -24.76 -5.09 13.46
CA SER A 480 -24.90 -6.41 12.83
C SER A 480 -25.84 -7.34 13.61
N GLY A 481 -25.78 -7.32 14.94
CA GLY A 481 -26.66 -8.09 15.83
C GLY A 481 -28.14 -7.76 15.67
N THR A 482 -28.45 -6.47 15.59
CA THR A 482 -29.85 -6.02 15.45
C THR A 482 -30.40 -6.43 14.09
N THR A 483 -29.64 -6.18 13.03
CA THR A 483 -30.06 -6.45 11.65
C THR A 483 -30.17 -7.94 11.35
N VAL A 484 -29.27 -8.78 11.90
CA VAL A 484 -29.35 -10.24 11.76
C VAL A 484 -30.53 -10.83 12.55
N ALA A 485 -30.87 -10.27 13.71
CA ALA A 485 -32.04 -10.68 14.47
C ALA A 485 -33.34 -10.41 13.68
N GLU A 486 -33.45 -9.23 13.05
CA GLU A 486 -34.57 -8.89 12.17
C GLU A 486 -34.65 -9.81 10.94
N ALA A 487 -33.48 -10.19 10.39
CA ALA A 487 -33.35 -11.10 9.25
C ALA A 487 -33.44 -12.59 9.64
N LYS A 488 -33.89 -12.93 10.86
CA LYS A 488 -34.06 -14.31 11.36
C LYS A 488 -32.77 -15.15 11.27
N GLY A 489 -31.65 -14.55 11.64
CA GLY A 489 -30.36 -15.22 11.75
C GLY A 489 -29.54 -15.23 10.46
N VAL A 490 -29.92 -14.50 9.41
CA VAL A 490 -29.20 -14.47 8.13
C VAL A 490 -28.56 -13.10 7.92
N TRP A 491 -27.24 -13.07 7.73
CA TRP A 491 -26.56 -11.84 7.30
C TRP A 491 -26.82 -11.61 5.82
N THR A 492 -27.09 -10.36 5.45
CA THR A 492 -27.38 -9.94 4.06
C THR A 492 -26.22 -9.19 3.41
N TRP A 493 -25.15 -8.92 4.17
CA TRP A 493 -23.88 -8.36 3.70
C TRP A 493 -22.68 -9.05 4.37
N GLY A 494 -21.49 -8.85 3.79
CA GLY A 494 -20.25 -9.51 4.20
C GLY A 494 -19.61 -8.92 5.46
N MET A 495 -20.23 -9.11 6.62
CA MET A 495 -19.63 -8.76 7.91
C MET A 495 -18.51 -9.76 8.27
N PRO A 496 -17.28 -9.33 8.60
CA PRO A 496 -16.22 -10.25 9.02
C PRO A 496 -16.57 -10.91 10.36
N ALA A 497 -16.14 -12.16 10.54
CA ALA A 497 -16.20 -12.82 11.83
C ALA A 497 -15.17 -12.20 12.80
N PRO A 498 -15.53 -11.90 14.08
CA PRO A 498 -14.57 -11.42 15.06
C PRO A 498 -13.36 -12.36 15.22
N GLU A 499 -12.16 -11.84 15.07
CA GLU A 499 -10.93 -12.65 15.06
C GLU A 499 -10.63 -13.23 16.47
N LEU A 500 -10.17 -14.48 16.54
CA LEU A 500 -9.86 -15.14 17.81
C LEU A 500 -8.75 -16.19 17.65
N ASP A 501 -7.99 -16.38 18.73
CA ASP A 501 -6.91 -17.35 18.78
C ASP A 501 -7.46 -18.78 18.80
N LEU A 502 -6.85 -19.65 17.99
CA LEU A 502 -7.22 -21.05 17.85
C LEU A 502 -6.11 -21.98 18.30
N ASN A 503 -6.53 -23.11 18.86
CA ASN A 503 -5.71 -24.29 19.05
C ASN A 503 -6.29 -25.45 18.24
N CYS A 504 -5.55 -25.89 17.22
CA CYS A 504 -5.92 -27.01 16.35
C CYS A 504 -4.99 -28.21 16.64
N PRO A 505 -5.42 -29.21 17.43
CA PRO A 505 -4.54 -30.27 17.92
C PRO A 505 -4.19 -31.34 16.88
N VAL A 506 -4.97 -31.49 15.80
CA VAL A 506 -4.83 -32.61 14.85
C VAL A 506 -5.13 -32.21 13.41
N GLY A 507 -4.52 -32.94 12.46
CA GLY A 507 -4.84 -32.85 11.02
C GLY A 507 -4.01 -31.83 10.23
N PRO A 508 -4.37 -31.59 8.95
CA PRO A 508 -3.65 -30.65 8.06
C PRO A 508 -3.71 -29.20 8.53
N LEU A 509 -4.66 -28.88 9.44
CA LEU A 509 -4.87 -27.56 10.02
C LEU A 509 -4.13 -27.35 11.34
N ALA A 510 -3.27 -28.29 11.78
CA ALA A 510 -2.59 -28.22 13.07
C ALA A 510 -1.59 -27.05 13.24
N ARG A 511 -1.35 -26.27 12.19
CA ARG A 511 -0.53 -25.04 12.23
C ARG A 511 -1.36 -23.76 12.33
N ALA A 512 -2.68 -23.85 12.23
CA ALA A 512 -3.55 -22.70 12.36
C ALA A 512 -3.59 -22.25 13.83
N GLY A 513 -3.25 -20.98 14.06
CA GLY A 513 -3.28 -20.32 15.36
C GLY A 513 -4.39 -19.28 15.49
N SER A 514 -5.11 -18.99 14.41
CA SER A 514 -6.10 -17.92 14.31
C SER A 514 -7.21 -18.29 13.30
N LEU A 515 -8.34 -17.59 13.31
CA LEU A 515 -9.38 -17.78 12.28
C LEU A 515 -8.85 -17.40 10.90
N ALA A 516 -8.00 -16.36 10.81
CA ALA A 516 -7.36 -15.95 9.58
C ALA A 516 -6.53 -17.07 8.93
N ASP A 517 -5.88 -17.93 9.73
CA ASP A 517 -5.13 -19.10 9.21
C ASP A 517 -6.02 -20.18 8.59
N LEU A 518 -7.33 -20.16 8.89
CA LEU A 518 -8.33 -21.06 8.31
C LEU A 518 -9.01 -20.48 7.06
N ALA A 519 -8.58 -19.31 6.59
CA ALA A 519 -9.06 -18.73 5.34
C ALA A 519 -8.95 -19.74 4.17
N GLY A 520 -9.96 -19.77 3.31
CA GLY A 520 -10.10 -20.76 2.25
C GLY A 520 -10.96 -21.97 2.64
N HIS A 521 -11.41 -22.08 3.90
CA HIS A 521 -12.33 -23.11 4.37
C HIS A 521 -13.59 -22.49 4.99
N PRO A 522 -14.80 -22.99 4.68
CA PRO A 522 -16.00 -22.58 5.41
C PRO A 522 -15.93 -23.11 6.85
N LEU A 523 -16.30 -22.28 7.81
CA LEU A 523 -16.19 -22.57 9.25
C LEU A 523 -17.57 -22.66 9.88
N LEU A 524 -17.74 -23.58 10.82
CA LEU A 524 -18.88 -23.61 11.72
C LEU A 524 -18.41 -23.41 13.16
N LEU A 525 -18.63 -22.22 13.69
CA LEU A 525 -18.29 -21.85 15.05
C LEU A 525 -19.42 -22.27 15.99
N ALA A 526 -19.12 -23.10 16.97
CA ALA A 526 -20.02 -23.50 18.04
C ALA A 526 -19.65 -22.74 19.32
N ILE A 527 -20.34 -21.64 19.59
CA ILE A 527 -20.10 -20.74 20.72
C ILE A 527 -20.92 -21.21 21.94
N GLY A 528 -20.25 -21.39 23.09
CA GLY A 528 -20.92 -21.77 24.34
C GLY A 528 -21.39 -23.22 24.39
N TYR A 529 -20.90 -24.07 23.49
CA TYR A 529 -21.13 -25.52 23.54
C TYR A 529 -20.02 -26.20 24.34
N GLY A 530 -20.37 -26.90 25.42
CA GLY A 530 -19.41 -27.63 26.24
C GLY A 530 -18.75 -28.79 25.48
N GLU A 531 -19.53 -29.56 24.72
CA GLU A 531 -19.07 -30.61 23.81
C GLU A 531 -20.02 -30.70 22.61
N MET A 532 -19.47 -31.04 21.44
CA MET A 532 -20.28 -31.37 20.26
C MET A 532 -20.66 -32.86 20.30
N PRO A 533 -21.92 -33.25 20.05
CA PRO A 533 -22.30 -34.66 19.96
C PRO A 533 -21.42 -35.39 18.93
N THR A 534 -20.82 -36.52 19.32
CA THR A 534 -19.82 -37.23 18.50
C THR A 534 -20.32 -37.60 17.10
N GLY A 535 -21.59 -38.00 16.98
CA GLY A 535 -22.21 -38.28 15.69
C GLY A 535 -22.35 -37.04 14.80
N ALA A 536 -22.62 -35.87 15.40
CA ALA A 536 -22.76 -34.62 14.67
C ALA A 536 -21.39 -34.06 14.25
N LEU A 537 -20.38 -34.17 15.13
CA LEU A 537 -18.99 -33.84 14.80
C LEU A 537 -18.48 -34.68 13.63
N ALA A 538 -18.68 -36.00 13.67
CA ALA A 538 -18.28 -36.91 12.59
C ALA A 538 -19.00 -36.57 11.26
N ALA A 539 -20.29 -36.23 11.31
CA ALA A 539 -21.04 -35.83 10.14
C ALA A 539 -20.55 -34.51 9.53
N ILE A 540 -20.18 -33.51 10.35
CA ILE A 540 -19.61 -32.25 9.87
C ILE A 540 -18.20 -32.46 9.30
N GLN A 541 -17.35 -33.24 9.99
CA GLN A 541 -16.00 -33.57 9.54
C GLN A 541 -15.97 -34.37 8.22
N ALA A 542 -17.08 -35.01 7.85
CA ALA A 542 -17.25 -35.64 6.54
C ALA A 542 -17.54 -34.63 5.40
N THR A 543 -17.71 -33.35 5.73
CA THR A 543 -17.94 -32.24 4.78
C THR A 543 -16.70 -31.34 4.69
N PRO A 544 -16.65 -30.41 3.73
CA PRO A 544 -15.58 -29.41 3.66
C PRO A 544 -15.60 -28.35 4.78
N VAL A 545 -16.62 -28.35 5.66
CA VAL A 545 -16.80 -27.36 6.71
C VAL A 545 -15.94 -27.71 7.93
N VAL A 546 -15.16 -26.76 8.42
CA VAL A 546 -14.31 -26.92 9.60
C VAL A 546 -15.10 -26.59 10.86
N PRO A 547 -15.37 -27.54 11.77
CA PRO A 547 -16.00 -27.26 13.05
C PRO A 547 -14.99 -26.60 14.01
N VAL A 548 -15.39 -25.49 14.62
CA VAL A 548 -14.60 -24.75 15.59
C VAL A 548 -15.39 -24.61 16.89
N MET A 549 -14.84 -25.12 17.99
CA MET A 549 -15.48 -25.08 19.30
C MET A 549 -14.98 -23.87 20.11
N VAL A 550 -15.88 -22.99 20.53
CA VAL A 550 -15.52 -21.80 21.31
C VAL A 550 -16.13 -21.93 22.70
N SER A 551 -15.27 -22.23 23.67
CA SER A 551 -15.65 -22.29 25.08
C SER A 551 -15.72 -20.88 25.66
N THR A 552 -16.81 -20.57 26.34
CA THR A 552 -16.98 -19.32 27.09
C THR A 552 -16.38 -19.40 28.50
N ASN A 553 -15.97 -20.60 28.92
CA ASN A 553 -15.25 -20.84 30.17
C ASN A 553 -13.74 -20.94 29.89
N PRO A 554 -12.90 -20.04 30.45
CA PRO A 554 -11.47 -20.04 30.19
C PRO A 554 -10.77 -21.29 30.72
N ASP A 555 -11.33 -21.95 31.74
CA ASP A 555 -10.77 -23.16 32.35
C ASP A 555 -11.15 -24.44 31.58
N GLN A 556 -12.07 -24.34 30.61
CA GLN A 556 -12.53 -25.47 29.82
C GLN A 556 -11.83 -25.48 28.46
N ALA A 557 -10.84 -26.36 28.33
CA ALA A 557 -10.11 -26.53 27.08
C ALA A 557 -11.03 -27.05 25.95
N PRO A 558 -10.80 -26.61 24.70
CA PRO A 558 -11.50 -27.16 23.56
C PRO A 558 -11.20 -28.66 23.37
N PRO A 559 -12.12 -29.42 22.76
CA PRO A 559 -11.97 -30.86 22.60
C PRO A 559 -10.72 -31.22 21.77
N ALA A 560 -10.02 -32.29 22.17
CA ALA A 560 -8.77 -32.72 21.55
C ALA A 560 -8.89 -33.18 20.07
N THR A 561 -10.11 -33.25 19.54
CA THR A 561 -10.44 -33.76 18.21
C THR A 561 -10.89 -32.69 17.22
N ALA A 562 -10.99 -31.42 17.64
CA ALA A 562 -11.40 -30.30 16.80
C ALA A 562 -10.59 -29.04 17.11
N CYS A 563 -10.57 -28.09 16.18
CA CYS A 563 -10.06 -26.76 16.45
C CYS A 563 -10.96 -26.06 17.48
N GLY A 564 -10.38 -25.24 18.35
CA GLY A 564 -11.18 -24.44 19.25
C GLY A 564 -10.41 -23.37 20.00
N SER A 565 -11.17 -22.59 20.77
CA SER A 565 -10.70 -21.47 21.56
C SER A 565 -11.36 -21.46 22.94
N SER A 566 -10.68 -20.91 23.92
CA SER A 566 -11.16 -20.75 25.30
C SER A 566 -11.08 -19.27 25.72
N THR A 567 -11.66 -18.39 24.90
CA THR A 567 -11.64 -16.93 25.08
C THR A 567 -13.03 -16.44 25.51
N PRO A 568 -13.21 -16.00 26.77
CA PRO A 568 -14.49 -15.45 27.23
C PRO A 568 -14.97 -14.24 26.39
N GLU A 569 -14.04 -13.49 25.82
CA GLU A 569 -14.28 -12.34 24.97
C GLU A 569 -15.06 -12.72 23.70
N ALA A 570 -14.83 -13.92 23.17
CA ALA A 570 -15.58 -14.44 22.02
C ALA A 570 -17.06 -14.62 22.33
N ALA A 571 -17.43 -14.93 23.59
CA ALA A 571 -18.83 -14.98 23.99
C ALA A 571 -19.50 -13.61 23.76
N VAL A 572 -18.87 -12.54 24.25
CA VAL A 572 -19.39 -11.17 24.12
C VAL A 572 -19.52 -10.79 22.64
N ALA A 573 -18.48 -11.03 21.85
CA ALA A 573 -18.47 -10.66 20.45
C ALA A 573 -19.54 -11.42 19.63
N TYR A 574 -19.62 -12.74 19.77
CA TYR A 574 -20.54 -13.54 18.97
C TYR A 574 -22.00 -13.49 19.44
N HIS A 575 -22.26 -13.30 20.74
CA HIS A 575 -23.61 -13.02 21.22
C HIS A 575 -24.12 -11.69 20.68
N THR A 576 -23.30 -10.64 20.80
CA THR A 576 -23.66 -9.31 20.30
C THR A 576 -23.89 -9.34 18.78
N ILE A 577 -22.94 -9.84 18.00
CA ILE A 577 -23.03 -9.85 16.53
C ILE A 577 -24.14 -10.77 16.01
N GLY A 578 -24.48 -11.82 16.76
CA GLY A 578 -25.54 -12.78 16.44
C GLY A 578 -26.93 -12.38 16.92
N GLY A 579 -27.08 -11.21 17.55
CA GLY A 579 -28.36 -10.72 18.05
C GLY A 579 -28.93 -11.55 19.20
N ALA A 580 -28.07 -12.14 20.02
CA ALA A 580 -28.44 -12.95 21.18
C ALA A 580 -27.92 -12.31 22.47
N ALA A 581 -28.68 -12.39 23.56
CA ALA A 581 -28.20 -11.94 24.87
C ALA A 581 -27.26 -12.96 25.53
N ASP A 582 -27.58 -14.25 25.38
CA ASP A 582 -26.86 -15.38 25.96
C ASP A 582 -27.23 -16.70 25.25
N GLY A 583 -26.73 -17.82 25.76
CA GLY A 583 -27.07 -19.16 25.31
C GLY A 583 -26.25 -19.65 24.10
N PRO A 584 -26.30 -20.95 23.77
CA PRO A 584 -25.46 -21.53 22.73
C PRO A 584 -25.79 -21.01 21.32
N LEU A 585 -24.75 -20.69 20.54
CA LEU A 585 -24.85 -20.18 19.16
C LEU A 585 -24.02 -20.99 18.17
N LEU A 586 -24.61 -21.26 17.01
CA LEU A 586 -23.87 -21.75 15.85
C LEU A 586 -23.75 -20.65 14.83
N VAL A 587 -22.53 -20.40 14.35
CA VAL A 587 -22.25 -19.34 13.38
C VAL A 587 -21.52 -19.92 12.19
N LEU A 588 -22.12 -19.80 11.01
CA LEU A 588 -21.53 -20.18 9.73
C LEU A 588 -20.74 -19.00 9.16
N VAL A 589 -19.48 -19.26 8.85
CA VAL A 589 -18.54 -18.33 8.19
C VAL A 589 -18.14 -18.94 6.86
N ASP A 590 -18.14 -18.14 5.79
CA ASP A 590 -17.66 -18.59 4.49
C ASP A 590 -16.13 -18.63 4.42
N SER A 591 -15.59 -19.20 3.35
CA SER A 591 -14.15 -19.34 3.11
C SER A 591 -13.39 -18.01 2.99
N ARG A 592 -14.11 -16.89 2.86
CA ARG A 592 -13.54 -15.53 2.83
C ARG A 592 -13.59 -14.85 4.20
N GLY A 593 -14.07 -15.54 5.23
CA GLY A 593 -14.17 -15.02 6.59
C GLY A 593 -15.43 -14.19 6.87
N ALA A 594 -16.43 -14.19 5.98
CA ALA A 594 -17.66 -13.44 6.17
C ALA A 594 -18.75 -14.27 6.87
N LEU A 595 -19.46 -13.64 7.80
CA LEU A 595 -20.60 -14.21 8.52
C LEU A 595 -21.78 -14.43 7.58
N ARG A 596 -22.39 -15.62 7.64
CA ARG A 596 -23.47 -16.03 6.73
C ARG A 596 -24.77 -16.29 7.44
N ARG A 597 -24.72 -17.10 8.50
CA ARG A 597 -25.91 -17.47 9.25
C ARG A 597 -25.59 -17.80 10.70
N VAL A 598 -26.49 -17.42 11.60
CA VAL A 598 -26.48 -17.78 13.01
C VAL A 598 -27.73 -18.58 13.36
N TRP A 599 -27.55 -19.62 14.17
CA TRP A 599 -28.62 -20.39 14.78
C TRP A 599 -28.50 -20.32 16.29
N GLN A 600 -29.63 -20.09 16.96
CA GLN A 600 -29.73 -20.07 18.41
C GLN A 600 -30.39 -21.36 18.90
N GLY A 601 -29.85 -21.99 19.94
CA GLY A 601 -30.45 -23.17 20.58
C GLY A 601 -29.57 -24.42 20.57
N PRO A 602 -30.16 -25.62 20.75
CA PRO A 602 -29.38 -26.85 20.88
C PRO A 602 -28.66 -27.21 19.58
N PHE A 603 -27.55 -27.95 19.70
CA PHE A 603 -26.78 -28.39 18.55
C PHE A 603 -27.63 -29.32 17.68
N PRO A 604 -27.67 -29.16 16.34
CA PRO A 604 -28.39 -30.06 15.44
C PRO A 604 -27.69 -31.41 15.43
N ALA A 605 -28.18 -32.34 16.25
CA ALA A 605 -27.59 -33.67 16.43
C ALA A 605 -28.08 -34.71 15.40
N THR A 606 -29.02 -34.36 14.53
CA THR A 606 -29.55 -35.28 13.51
C THR A 606 -28.77 -35.20 12.19
N PRO A 607 -28.55 -36.32 11.50
CA PRO A 607 -27.89 -36.33 10.20
C PRO A 607 -28.54 -35.40 9.17
N GLU A 608 -29.87 -35.30 9.14
CA GLU A 608 -30.58 -34.42 8.22
C GLU A 608 -30.30 -32.94 8.50
N ALA A 609 -30.22 -32.54 9.77
CA ALA A 609 -29.95 -31.17 10.16
C ALA A 609 -28.48 -30.78 9.89
N VAL A 610 -27.55 -31.72 10.08
CA VAL A 610 -26.15 -31.52 9.67
C VAL A 610 -26.02 -31.41 8.15
N ALA A 611 -26.77 -32.22 7.39
CA ALA A 611 -26.79 -32.14 5.94
C ALA A 611 -27.35 -30.81 5.43
N ASP A 612 -28.38 -30.26 6.07
CA ASP A 612 -28.90 -28.93 5.77
C ASP A 612 -27.86 -27.83 6.02
N LEU A 613 -27.15 -27.89 7.17
CA LEU A 613 -26.07 -26.95 7.48
C LEU A 613 -24.97 -26.99 6.42
N ALA A 614 -24.54 -28.19 6.03
CA ALA A 614 -23.54 -28.38 4.98
C ALA A 614 -24.01 -27.86 3.62
N ALA A 615 -25.30 -28.03 3.29
CA ALA A 615 -25.89 -27.48 2.08
C ALA A 615 -25.89 -25.94 2.08
N GLN A 616 -26.16 -25.32 3.24
CA GLN A 616 -26.10 -23.88 3.40
C GLN A 616 -24.67 -23.33 3.31
N ALA A 617 -23.69 -24.05 3.86
CA ALA A 617 -22.28 -23.71 3.68
C ALA A 617 -21.89 -23.76 2.20
N ALA A 618 -22.25 -24.83 1.50
CA ALA A 618 -22.00 -24.95 0.05
C ALA A 618 -22.71 -23.85 -0.75
N ASP A 619 -23.88 -23.40 -0.33
CA ASP A 619 -24.58 -22.29 -0.98
C ASP A 619 -23.88 -20.95 -0.75
N ALA A 620 -23.40 -20.68 0.47
CA ALA A 620 -22.61 -19.50 0.77
C ALA A 620 -21.34 -19.42 -0.09
N GLU A 621 -20.67 -20.55 -0.32
CA GLU A 621 -19.49 -20.62 -1.20
C GLU A 621 -19.82 -20.34 -2.68
N ARG A 622 -21.03 -20.70 -3.15
CA ARG A 622 -21.50 -20.38 -4.51
C ARG A 622 -21.89 -18.92 -4.66
N HIS A 623 -22.33 -18.29 -3.57
CA HIS A 623 -22.77 -16.89 -3.50
C HIS A 623 -21.97 -16.12 -2.45
N PRO A 624 -20.64 -16.02 -2.61
CA PRO A 624 -19.79 -15.43 -1.59
C PRO A 624 -20.04 -13.93 -1.51
N PHE A 625 -19.98 -13.38 -0.31
CA PHE A 625 -19.98 -11.92 -0.17
C PHE A 625 -18.72 -11.35 -0.81
N ALA A 626 -18.79 -10.11 -1.28
CA ALA A 626 -17.59 -9.39 -1.69
C ALA A 626 -16.66 -9.31 -0.47
N SER A 627 -15.40 -9.76 -0.60
CA SER A 627 -14.43 -9.75 0.49
C SER A 627 -13.90 -8.34 0.73
N GLY A 628 -14.00 -7.85 1.97
CA GLY A 628 -13.39 -6.59 2.43
C GLY A 628 -14.32 -5.81 3.34
N GLY A 629 -14.14 -5.96 4.66
CA GLY A 629 -14.80 -5.14 5.66
C GLY A 629 -14.54 -3.65 5.42
N GLY A 630 -15.56 -2.83 5.66
CA GLY A 630 -15.48 -1.36 5.66
C GLY A 630 -15.50 -0.65 4.30
N GLY A 631 -15.64 -1.37 3.19
CA GLY A 631 -15.74 -0.76 1.86
C GLY A 631 -17.18 -0.69 1.37
N HIS A 632 -17.76 0.52 1.46
CA HIS A 632 -18.80 1.07 0.60
C HIS A 632 -19.55 0.05 -0.28
N HIS A 633 -20.83 -0.16 0.05
CA HIS A 633 -21.76 -0.99 -0.72
C HIS A 633 -21.62 -0.73 -2.23
N HIS A 634 -20.99 -1.67 -2.93
CA HIS A 634 -21.14 -1.81 -4.37
C HIS A 634 -22.46 -2.53 -4.64
N HIS A 635 -23.53 -1.74 -4.80
CA HIS A 635 -24.68 -2.12 -5.60
C HIS A 635 -24.67 -1.34 -6.91
#